data_AF-A0A960L6L8-F1
#
_entry.id   AF-A0A960L6L8-F1
#
_cell.length_a   1.000
_cell.length_b   1.000
_cell.length_c   1.000
_cell.angle_alpha   90.00
_cell.angle_beta   90.00
_cell.angle_gamma   90.00
#
_symmetry.space_group_name_H-M   'P 1'
#
loop_
_entity.id
_entity.type
_entity.pdbx_description
1 polymer ?
#
loop_
_entity_poly.entity_id
_entity_poly.type
_entity_poly.pdbx_seq_one_letter_code
_entity_poly.pdbx_strand_id
1 'polypeptide(L)'
;MTGRPRTLGALKAAGYHPRTVKQELRANLVEALSSHRRIFPGIVGYDRTVIPGVLNALLAGHDFILLGLRGQAKTRILRALVDFLDDEVPVLEGSELNDDPLAPISTWGQRLVAEAGDEAPVAWWPREERYNEKLATPDVSIADLLGDIDPIKAATRKLTFADPEVIHFGIIARTNRGIFAINELPDLAPRIQVGLFNILEERDLQIRGFPVRIPLDLLMVFSANPEDYTNRGSI
;
A
#
# COMPACT_ATOMS: atom_id res chain seq x y z
N MET A 1 23.34 -20.07 10.05
CA MET A 1 22.49 -18.94 9.63
C MET A 1 22.69 -18.77 8.13
N THR A 2 21.87 -19.41 7.32
CA THR A 2 21.86 -19.18 5.87
C THR A 2 21.30 -17.78 5.65
N GLY A 3 22.09 -16.88 5.08
CA GLY A 3 21.65 -15.52 4.77
C GLY A 3 20.46 -15.53 3.82
N ARG A 4 19.61 -14.50 3.88
CA ARG A 4 18.48 -14.38 2.95
C ARG A 4 18.95 -14.28 1.49
N PRO A 5 18.19 -14.84 0.52
CA PRO A 5 18.47 -14.67 -0.90
C PRO A 5 18.66 -13.20 -1.30
N ARG A 6 19.71 -12.91 -2.08
CA ARG A 6 20.02 -11.54 -2.58
C ARG A 6 19.89 -11.40 -4.10
N THR A 7 19.46 -12.46 -4.77
CA THR A 7 19.31 -12.53 -6.21
C THR A 7 18.02 -13.28 -6.53
N LEU A 8 17.43 -13.00 -7.69
CA LEU A 8 16.21 -13.66 -8.14
C LEU A 8 16.34 -15.19 -8.22
N GLY A 9 17.48 -15.71 -8.71
CA GLY A 9 17.74 -17.14 -8.82
C GLY A 9 17.76 -17.84 -7.46
N ALA A 10 18.48 -17.27 -6.50
CA ALA A 10 18.50 -17.75 -5.12
C ALA A 10 17.11 -17.68 -4.45
N LEU A 11 16.30 -16.65 -4.76
CA LEU A 11 14.94 -16.51 -4.22
C LEU A 11 14.02 -17.62 -4.77
N LYS A 12 14.11 -17.91 -6.06
CA LYS A 12 13.40 -19.04 -6.70
C LYS A 12 13.84 -20.39 -6.10
N ALA A 13 15.15 -20.60 -5.94
CA ALA A 13 15.70 -21.82 -5.36
C ALA A 13 15.29 -22.03 -3.90
N ALA A 14 15.07 -20.93 -3.16
CA ALA A 14 14.53 -20.97 -1.79
C ALA A 14 13.02 -21.30 -1.73
N GLY A 15 12.33 -21.37 -2.87
CA GLY A 15 10.90 -21.69 -2.94
C GLY A 15 9.99 -20.57 -2.43
N TYR A 16 10.43 -19.31 -2.54
CA TYR A 16 9.60 -18.18 -2.13
C TYR A 16 8.35 -18.08 -3.03
N HIS A 17 7.18 -17.95 -2.41
CA HIS A 17 5.91 -17.75 -3.09
C HIS A 17 5.29 -16.43 -2.64
N PRO A 18 5.07 -15.48 -3.57
CA PRO A 18 4.52 -14.19 -3.22
C PRO A 18 3.05 -14.32 -2.82
N ARG A 19 2.65 -13.52 -1.84
CA ARG A 19 1.26 -13.37 -1.39
C ARG A 19 0.86 -11.92 -1.56
N THR A 20 -0.42 -11.68 -1.83
CA THR A 20 -0.93 -10.31 -1.77
C THR A 20 -0.94 -9.81 -0.33
N VAL A 21 -0.85 -8.50 -0.11
CA VAL A 21 -0.93 -7.89 1.22
C VAL A 21 -2.15 -8.38 1.99
N LYS A 22 -3.29 -8.47 1.31
CA LYS A 22 -4.55 -8.94 1.93
C LYS A 22 -4.50 -10.43 2.31
N GLN A 23 -3.82 -11.27 1.53
CA GLN A 23 -3.60 -12.69 1.86
C GLN A 23 -2.63 -12.86 3.03
N GLU A 24 -1.54 -12.09 3.03
CA GLU A 24 -0.54 -12.04 4.09
C GLU A 24 -1.18 -11.63 5.42
N LEU A 25 -1.84 -10.47 5.46
CA LEU A 25 -2.54 -9.96 6.65
C LEU A 25 -3.54 -10.99 7.21
N ARG A 26 -4.33 -11.62 6.33
CA ARG A 26 -5.27 -12.67 6.73
C ARG A 26 -4.56 -13.86 7.36
N ALA A 27 -3.53 -14.39 6.71
CA ALA A 27 -2.82 -15.57 7.20
C ALA A 27 -2.17 -15.31 8.57
N ASN A 28 -1.48 -14.18 8.68
CA ASN A 28 -0.77 -13.79 9.90
C ASN A 28 -1.75 -13.45 11.04
N LEU A 29 -2.91 -12.88 10.71
CA LEU A 29 -3.98 -12.67 11.68
C LEU A 29 -4.56 -14.01 12.17
N VAL A 30 -4.83 -14.96 11.27
CA VAL A 30 -5.31 -16.30 11.67
C VAL A 30 -4.32 -16.98 12.60
N GLU A 31 -3.02 -16.88 12.31
CA GLU A 31 -1.96 -17.39 13.20
C GLU A 31 -1.94 -16.66 14.55
N ALA A 32 -2.06 -15.34 14.57
CA ALA A 32 -2.11 -14.57 15.80
C ALA A 32 -3.31 -14.97 16.68
N LEU A 33 -4.48 -15.19 16.07
CA LEU A 33 -5.68 -15.64 16.77
C LEU A 33 -5.54 -17.08 17.29
N SER A 34 -5.02 -18.01 16.49
CA SER A 34 -4.85 -19.41 16.91
C SER A 34 -3.82 -19.58 18.02
N SER A 35 -2.77 -18.75 18.01
CA SER A 35 -1.75 -18.69 19.07
C SER A 35 -2.18 -17.91 20.31
N HIS A 36 -3.42 -17.42 20.36
CA HIS A 36 -3.94 -16.59 21.46
C HIS A 36 -3.04 -15.37 21.76
N ARG A 37 -2.34 -14.86 20.75
CA ARG A 37 -1.55 -13.63 20.87
C ARG A 37 -2.50 -12.47 21.10
N ARG A 38 -2.09 -11.55 21.97
CA ARG A 38 -2.85 -10.32 22.21
C ARG A 38 -2.87 -9.47 20.94
N ILE A 39 -4.05 -9.29 20.37
CA ILE A 39 -4.30 -8.44 19.20
C ILE A 39 -4.40 -6.97 19.65
N PHE A 40 -3.77 -6.05 18.92
CA PHE A 40 -3.79 -4.61 19.17
C PHE A 40 -3.37 -4.23 20.61
N PRO A 41 -2.14 -4.55 21.04
CA PRO A 41 -1.67 -4.19 22.38
C PRO A 41 -1.76 -2.67 22.59
N GLY A 42 -2.30 -2.26 23.75
CA GLY A 42 -2.46 -0.85 24.10
C GLY A 42 -3.74 -0.17 23.55
N ILE A 43 -4.58 -0.89 22.81
CA ILE A 43 -5.97 -0.47 22.56
C ILE A 43 -6.83 -0.99 23.72
N VAL A 44 -7.62 -0.11 24.34
CA VAL A 44 -8.41 -0.41 25.53
C VAL A 44 -9.87 -0.07 25.28
N GLY A 45 -10.79 -0.98 25.65
CA GLY A 45 -12.23 -0.73 25.65
C GLY A 45 -12.93 -1.00 24.31
N TYR A 46 -12.19 -1.40 23.27
CA TYR A 46 -12.72 -1.70 21.94
C TYR A 46 -12.82 -3.19 21.62
N ASP A 47 -12.49 -4.07 22.57
CA ASP A 47 -12.43 -5.52 22.40
C ASP A 47 -13.77 -6.14 21.97
N ARG A 48 -14.89 -5.52 22.35
CA ARG A 48 -16.26 -6.00 22.07
C ARG A 48 -16.99 -5.17 21.01
N THR A 49 -16.34 -4.19 20.39
CA THR A 49 -16.98 -3.24 19.47
C THR A 49 -16.19 -3.10 18.17
N VAL A 50 -15.14 -2.27 18.16
CA VAL A 50 -14.40 -1.90 16.95
C VAL A 50 -13.44 -3.01 16.52
N ILE A 51 -12.73 -3.63 17.48
CA ILE A 51 -11.71 -4.65 17.17
C ILE A 51 -12.33 -5.82 16.39
N PRO A 52 -13.47 -6.42 16.79
CA PRO A 52 -14.11 -7.49 16.02
C PRO A 52 -14.43 -7.09 14.57
N GLY A 53 -14.87 -5.85 14.34
CA GLY A 53 -15.14 -5.33 12.99
C GLY A 53 -13.87 -5.24 12.13
N VAL A 54 -12.78 -4.73 12.71
CA VAL A 54 -11.47 -4.67 12.03
C VAL A 54 -10.96 -6.08 11.70
N LEU A 55 -11.05 -7.01 12.64
CA LEU A 55 -10.65 -8.40 12.42
C LEU A 55 -11.45 -9.04 11.27
N ASN A 56 -12.77 -8.85 11.25
CA ASN A 56 -13.61 -9.36 10.15
C ASN A 56 -13.23 -8.74 8.80
N ALA A 57 -12.94 -7.43 8.75
CA ALA A 57 -12.52 -6.77 7.52
C ALA A 57 -11.19 -7.34 6.99
N LEU A 58 -10.20 -7.54 7.87
CA LEU A 58 -8.92 -8.16 7.50
C LEU A 58 -9.09 -9.61 7.03
N LEU A 59 -9.88 -10.41 7.75
CA LEU A 59 -10.19 -11.78 7.36
C LEU A 59 -10.93 -11.82 6.02
N ALA A 60 -11.80 -10.87 5.73
CA ALA A 60 -12.50 -10.78 4.44
C ALA A 60 -11.63 -10.17 3.31
N GLY A 61 -10.51 -9.52 3.64
CA GLY A 61 -9.67 -8.80 2.67
C GLY A 61 -10.32 -7.50 2.18
N HIS A 62 -11.08 -6.84 3.04
CA HIS A 62 -11.75 -5.59 2.74
C HIS A 62 -10.90 -4.38 3.12
N ASP A 63 -10.91 -3.38 2.26
CA ASP A 63 -10.57 -2.02 2.63
C ASP A 63 -11.67 -1.49 3.56
N PHE A 64 -11.33 -0.66 4.54
CA PHE A 64 -12.31 -0.23 5.55
C PHE A 64 -12.04 1.17 6.08
N ILE A 65 -13.10 1.77 6.63
CA ILE A 65 -13.06 3.07 7.28
C ILE A 65 -13.38 2.95 8.76
N LEU A 66 -12.59 3.63 9.60
CA LEU A 66 -12.88 3.82 11.01
C LEU A 66 -13.58 5.16 11.22
N LEU A 67 -14.84 5.09 11.65
CA LEU A 67 -15.63 6.25 12.04
C LEU A 67 -15.58 6.43 13.55
N GLY A 68 -15.14 7.61 13.98
CA GLY A 68 -15.09 7.95 15.40
C GLY A 68 -14.64 9.38 15.63
N LEU A 69 -14.98 9.93 16.80
CA LEU A 69 -14.57 11.28 17.17
C LEU A 69 -13.04 11.38 17.32
N ARG A 70 -12.54 12.62 17.43
CA ARG A 70 -11.12 12.87 17.71
C ARG A 70 -10.71 12.22 19.04
N GLY A 71 -9.51 11.64 19.06
CA GLY A 71 -8.98 10.96 20.25
C GLY A 71 -9.45 9.50 20.46
N GLN A 72 -10.30 8.93 19.60
CA GLN A 72 -10.83 7.56 19.73
C GLN A 72 -9.89 6.47 19.14
N ALA A 73 -8.58 6.65 19.27
CA ALA A 73 -7.55 5.68 18.86
C ALA A 73 -7.55 5.22 17.38
N LYS A 74 -8.31 5.84 16.46
CA LYS A 74 -8.39 5.47 15.03
C LYS A 74 -7.03 5.22 14.39
N THR A 75 -6.16 6.24 14.39
CA THR A 75 -4.81 6.15 13.83
C THR A 75 -3.93 5.12 14.53
N ARG A 76 -4.11 4.93 15.85
CA ARG A 76 -3.36 3.90 16.60
C ARG A 76 -3.76 2.49 16.15
N ILE A 77 -5.04 2.25 15.91
CA ILE A 77 -5.54 0.98 15.37
C ILE A 77 -4.97 0.75 13.96
N LEU A 78 -5.03 1.76 13.08
CA LEU A 78 -4.54 1.63 11.70
C LEU A 78 -3.03 1.34 11.64
N ARG A 79 -2.23 2.05 12.43
CA ARG A 79 -0.76 1.82 12.49
C ARG A 79 -0.40 0.44 13.05
N ALA A 80 -1.19 -0.09 13.98
CA ALA A 80 -0.98 -1.42 14.55
C ALA A 80 -1.28 -2.57 13.56
N LEU A 81 -1.87 -2.28 12.39
CA LEU A 81 -2.06 -3.30 11.35
C LEU A 81 -0.74 -3.84 10.79
N VAL A 82 0.35 -3.07 10.93
CA VAL A 82 1.71 -3.48 10.53
C VAL A 82 2.14 -4.75 11.25
N ASP A 83 1.66 -4.98 12.47
CA ASP A 83 1.99 -6.18 13.26
C ASP A 83 1.50 -7.49 12.62
N PHE A 84 0.60 -7.39 11.62
CA PHE A 84 0.10 -8.53 10.86
C PHE A 84 0.79 -8.71 9.49
N LEU A 85 1.79 -7.88 9.16
CA LEU A 85 2.66 -8.10 8.01
C LEU A 85 3.82 -9.02 8.40
N ASP A 86 4.32 -9.78 7.43
CA ASP A 86 5.59 -10.51 7.52
C ASP A 86 6.70 -9.53 7.87
N ASP A 87 7.66 -9.93 8.72
CA ASP A 87 8.76 -9.06 9.18
C ASP A 87 9.46 -8.32 8.02
N GLU A 88 9.61 -8.99 6.88
CA GLU A 88 10.09 -8.39 5.64
C GLU A 88 9.71 -9.21 4.41
N VAL A 89 9.66 -8.55 3.26
CA VAL A 89 9.38 -9.18 1.96
C VAL A 89 10.49 -8.86 0.95
N PRO A 90 10.79 -9.77 0.00
CA PRO A 90 11.76 -9.49 -1.04
C PRO A 90 11.22 -8.45 -2.02
N VAL A 91 12.08 -7.53 -2.44
CA VAL A 91 11.82 -6.49 -3.45
C VAL A 91 13.01 -6.40 -4.40
N LEU A 92 12.78 -5.96 -5.64
CA LEU A 92 13.90 -5.60 -6.53
C LEU A 92 14.65 -4.39 -5.96
N GLU A 93 15.97 -4.53 -5.82
CA GLU A 93 16.81 -3.47 -5.25
C GLU A 93 16.77 -2.21 -6.14
N GLY A 94 16.31 -1.08 -5.58
CA GLY A 94 16.15 0.18 -6.30
C GLY A 94 14.78 0.39 -6.95
N SER A 95 13.81 -0.51 -6.74
CA SER A 95 12.43 -0.30 -7.21
C SER A 95 11.74 0.86 -6.49
N GLU A 96 11.18 1.80 -7.24
CA GLU A 96 10.31 2.86 -6.69
C GLU A 96 8.93 2.35 -6.25
N LEU A 97 8.49 1.19 -6.76
CA LEU A 97 7.19 0.58 -6.50
C LEU A 97 7.28 -0.71 -5.67
N ASN A 98 8.43 -0.97 -5.05
CA ASN A 98 8.68 -2.18 -4.25
C ASN A 98 8.36 -3.47 -5.02
N ASP A 99 8.73 -3.49 -6.30
CA ASP A 99 8.43 -4.58 -7.23
C ASP A 99 8.77 -5.94 -6.64
N ASP A 100 7.85 -6.89 -6.77
CA ASP A 100 8.13 -8.27 -6.44
C ASP A 100 9.16 -8.83 -7.45
N PRO A 101 10.28 -9.41 -7.01
CA PRO A 101 11.28 -9.97 -7.94
C PRO A 101 10.74 -11.05 -8.87
N LEU A 102 9.68 -11.77 -8.47
CA LEU A 102 9.05 -12.82 -9.25
C LEU A 102 7.94 -12.32 -10.17
N ALA A 103 7.39 -11.13 -9.88
CA ALA A 103 6.27 -10.54 -10.62
C ALA A 103 6.33 -9.00 -10.58
N PRO A 104 7.34 -8.37 -11.20
CA PRO A 104 7.46 -6.92 -11.20
C PRO A 104 6.33 -6.26 -12.00
N ILE A 105 5.79 -5.17 -11.46
CA ILE A 105 4.67 -4.42 -12.06
C ILE A 105 5.17 -3.16 -12.77
N SER A 106 6.32 -2.62 -12.36
CA SER A 106 6.92 -1.45 -13.00
C SER A 106 7.66 -1.84 -14.28
N THR A 107 7.63 -0.96 -15.27
CA THR A 107 8.42 -1.13 -16.51
C THR A 107 9.92 -1.28 -16.21
N TRP A 108 10.42 -0.54 -15.23
CA TRP A 108 11.81 -0.62 -14.78
C TRP A 108 12.15 -2.00 -14.20
N GLY A 109 11.30 -2.52 -13.31
CA GLY A 109 11.51 -3.82 -12.68
C GLY A 109 11.41 -4.97 -13.67
N GLN A 110 10.45 -4.90 -14.60
CA GLN A 110 10.32 -5.85 -15.70
C GLN A 110 11.57 -5.87 -16.58
N ARG A 111 12.13 -4.70 -16.91
CA ARG A 111 13.37 -4.60 -17.67
C ARG A 111 14.56 -5.17 -16.89
N LEU A 112 14.70 -4.83 -15.61
CA LEU A 112 15.79 -5.33 -14.76
C LEU A 112 15.79 -6.87 -14.72
N VAL A 113 14.62 -7.48 -14.51
CA VAL A 113 14.49 -8.95 -14.49
C VAL A 113 14.77 -9.57 -15.86
N ALA A 114 14.33 -8.92 -16.95
CA ALA A 114 14.61 -9.41 -18.31
C ALA A 114 16.11 -9.34 -18.67
N GLU A 115 16.81 -8.30 -18.22
CA GLU A 115 18.24 -8.07 -18.52
C GLU A 115 19.17 -8.90 -17.62
N ALA A 116 18.91 -8.90 -16.30
CA ALA A 116 19.78 -9.55 -15.33
C ALA A 116 19.41 -11.03 -15.06
N GLY A 117 18.20 -11.45 -15.43
CA GLY A 117 17.72 -12.81 -15.21
C GLY A 117 17.82 -13.21 -13.74
N ASP A 118 18.41 -14.37 -13.47
CA ASP A 118 18.56 -14.90 -12.11
C ASP A 118 19.53 -14.09 -11.23
N GLU A 119 20.35 -13.23 -11.82
CA GLU A 119 21.25 -12.32 -11.09
C GLU A 119 20.57 -10.99 -10.71
N ALA A 120 19.30 -10.79 -11.05
CA ALA A 120 18.57 -9.58 -10.67
C ALA A 120 18.63 -9.37 -9.14
N PRO A 121 19.09 -8.20 -8.67
CA PRO A 121 19.37 -7.97 -7.25
C PRO A 121 18.08 -7.87 -6.44
N VAL A 122 18.08 -8.54 -5.28
CA VAL A 122 16.96 -8.60 -4.35
C VAL A 122 17.38 -7.99 -3.02
N ALA A 123 16.62 -6.99 -2.59
CA ALA A 123 16.66 -6.46 -1.23
C ALA A 123 15.47 -7.01 -0.42
N TRP A 124 15.53 -6.85 0.90
CA TRP A 124 14.44 -7.23 1.79
C TRP A 124 13.89 -6.00 2.50
N TRP A 125 12.59 -5.77 2.29
CA TRP A 125 11.89 -4.57 2.70
C TRP A 125 11.13 -4.83 4.01
N PRO A 126 11.51 -4.17 5.13
CA PRO A 126 10.95 -4.44 6.45
C PRO A 126 9.51 -3.92 6.58
N ARG A 127 8.69 -4.61 7.39
CA ARG A 127 7.27 -4.25 7.58
C ARG A 127 7.03 -2.84 8.09
N GLU A 128 7.94 -2.29 8.88
CA GLU A 128 7.79 -0.94 9.45
C GLU A 128 7.81 0.13 8.35
N GLU A 129 8.42 -0.15 7.21
CA GLU A 129 8.44 0.73 6.03
C GLU A 129 7.25 0.50 5.08
N ARG A 130 6.49 -0.58 5.29
CA ARG A 130 5.33 -0.98 4.47
C ARG A 130 4.03 -0.28 4.86
N TYR A 131 4.06 0.62 5.84
CA TYR A 131 2.94 1.47 6.22
C TYR A 131 3.23 2.92 5.89
N ASN A 132 2.34 3.53 5.11
CA ASN A 132 2.35 4.96 4.87
C ASN A 132 0.98 5.53 5.18
N GLU A 133 0.96 6.79 5.59
CA GLU A 133 -0.28 7.49 5.83
C GLU A 133 -0.23 8.92 5.30
N LYS A 134 -1.39 9.43 4.93
CA LYS A 134 -1.56 10.84 4.56
C LYS A 134 -2.73 11.41 5.34
N LEU A 135 -2.49 12.54 6.00
CA LEU A 135 -3.58 13.37 6.52
C LEU A 135 -4.25 14.05 5.33
N ALA A 136 -5.56 13.89 5.20
CA ALA A 136 -6.32 14.60 4.20
C ALA A 136 -6.35 16.08 4.58
N THR A 137 -5.80 16.89 3.68
CA THR A 137 -5.86 18.35 3.79
C THR A 137 -6.29 18.91 2.43
N PRO A 138 -6.95 20.09 2.38
CA PRO A 138 -7.48 20.64 1.14
C PRO A 138 -6.43 20.92 0.05
N ASP A 139 -5.17 21.08 0.44
CA ASP A 139 -4.02 21.32 -0.43
C ASP A 139 -3.43 20.05 -1.07
N VAL A 140 -3.79 18.85 -0.60
CA VAL A 140 -3.35 17.59 -1.22
C VAL A 140 -3.84 17.51 -2.66
N SER A 141 -2.93 17.22 -3.59
CA SER A 141 -3.26 16.99 -4.99
C SER A 141 -3.37 15.51 -5.34
N ILE A 142 -4.04 15.20 -6.47
CA ILE A 142 -4.03 13.84 -7.03
C ILE A 142 -2.62 13.40 -7.39
N ALA A 143 -1.77 14.32 -7.86
CA ALA A 143 -0.38 14.05 -8.20
C ALA A 143 0.43 13.59 -6.97
N ASP A 144 0.20 14.19 -5.79
CA ASP A 144 0.89 13.77 -4.57
C ASP A 144 0.54 12.34 -4.15
N LEU A 145 -0.71 11.93 -4.38
CA LEU A 145 -1.22 10.61 -4.00
C LEU A 145 -0.86 9.55 -5.03
N LEU A 146 -1.17 9.81 -6.30
CA LEU A 146 -1.13 8.81 -7.38
C LEU A 146 0.12 8.93 -8.23
N GLY A 147 0.61 10.15 -8.40
CA GLY A 147 1.70 10.49 -9.29
C GLY A 147 1.25 11.33 -10.47
N ASP A 148 2.23 11.86 -11.18
CA ASP A 148 2.04 12.63 -12.41
C ASP A 148 3.26 12.45 -13.33
N ILE A 149 3.22 13.07 -14.50
CA ILE A 149 4.33 13.16 -15.42
C ILE A 149 5.35 14.16 -14.89
N ASP A 150 6.63 13.78 -14.81
CA ASP A 150 7.71 14.70 -14.46
C ASP A 150 8.37 15.30 -15.72
N PRO A 151 8.06 16.56 -16.10
CA PRO A 151 8.63 17.17 -17.29
C PRO A 151 10.15 17.40 -17.19
N ILE A 152 10.69 17.54 -15.97
CA ILE A 152 12.13 17.71 -15.75
C ILE A 152 12.84 16.38 -16.02
N LYS A 153 12.27 15.26 -15.56
CA LYS A 153 12.77 13.90 -15.84
C LYS A 153 12.74 13.61 -17.34
N ALA A 154 11.65 13.94 -18.04
CA ALA A 154 11.55 13.82 -19.51
C ALA A 154 12.64 14.61 -20.23
N ALA A 155 12.80 15.90 -19.90
CA ALA A 155 13.78 16.76 -20.56
C ALA A 155 15.22 16.29 -20.31
N THR A 156 15.55 15.94 -19.06
CA THR A 156 16.90 15.51 -18.66
C THR A 156 17.29 14.20 -19.32
N ARG A 157 16.36 13.25 -19.40
CA ARG A 157 16.60 11.92 -20.01
C ARG A 157 16.31 11.88 -21.51
N LYS A 158 15.89 12.99 -22.12
CA LYS A 158 15.45 13.09 -23.52
C LYS A 158 14.37 12.05 -23.88
N LEU A 159 13.49 11.76 -22.94
CA LEU A 159 12.38 10.82 -23.12
C LEU A 159 11.13 11.56 -23.57
N THR A 160 10.26 10.86 -24.29
CA THR A 160 8.96 11.42 -24.65
C THR A 160 8.01 11.39 -23.45
N PHE A 161 7.00 12.25 -23.45
CA PHE A 161 5.92 12.20 -22.45
C PHE A 161 5.05 10.94 -22.54
N ALA A 162 5.32 10.05 -23.49
CA ALA A 162 4.69 8.73 -23.60
C ALA A 162 5.59 7.60 -23.07
N ASP A 163 6.75 7.92 -22.49
CA ASP A 163 7.63 6.95 -21.84
C ASP A 163 7.28 6.79 -20.35
N PRO A 164 6.91 5.58 -19.88
CA PRO A 164 6.58 5.33 -18.48
C PRO A 164 7.70 5.68 -17.49
N GLU A 165 8.96 5.76 -17.92
CA GLU A 165 10.07 6.18 -17.05
C GLU A 165 9.96 7.65 -16.61
N VAL A 166 9.16 8.47 -17.28
CA VAL A 166 8.91 9.88 -16.94
C VAL A 166 7.93 10.02 -15.77
N ILE A 167 7.23 8.94 -15.40
CA ILE A 167 6.27 8.97 -14.31
C ILE A 167 7.00 9.24 -12.99
N HIS A 168 6.47 10.20 -12.23
CA HIS A 168 6.75 10.38 -10.81
C HIS A 168 5.63 9.74 -10.02
N PHE A 169 5.92 8.64 -9.34
CA PHE A 169 4.90 7.91 -8.59
C PHE A 169 4.53 8.63 -7.29
N GLY A 170 3.24 8.77 -7.03
CA GLY A 170 2.72 9.34 -5.78
C GLY A 170 2.85 8.36 -4.61
N ILE A 171 2.52 8.84 -3.40
CA ILE A 171 2.73 8.06 -2.17
C ILE A 171 1.94 6.73 -2.14
N ILE A 172 0.75 6.67 -2.76
CA ILE A 172 -0.04 5.42 -2.81
C ILE A 172 0.68 4.36 -3.63
N ALA A 173 1.15 4.73 -4.83
CA ALA A 173 1.89 3.82 -5.69
C ALA A 173 3.20 3.34 -5.02
N ARG A 174 3.93 4.24 -4.34
CA ARG A 174 5.13 3.88 -3.58
C ARG A 174 4.86 3.04 -2.33
N THR A 175 3.61 2.91 -1.91
CA THR A 175 3.19 2.02 -0.82
C THR A 175 2.82 0.63 -1.33
N ASN A 176 2.93 0.36 -2.65
CA ASN A 176 2.63 -0.94 -3.23
C ASN A 176 3.27 -2.08 -2.43
N ARG A 177 2.49 -3.15 -2.22
CA ARG A 177 2.74 -4.27 -1.31
C ARG A 177 2.78 -3.86 0.17
N GLY A 178 1.99 -2.85 0.54
CA GLY A 178 1.87 -2.33 1.90
C GLY A 178 0.45 -1.86 2.28
N ILE A 179 0.37 -1.13 3.39
CA ILE A 179 -0.86 -0.56 3.94
C ILE A 179 -0.80 0.95 3.75
N PHE A 180 -1.82 1.51 3.10
CA PHE A 180 -1.94 2.96 2.93
C PHE A 180 -3.15 3.50 3.70
N ALA A 181 -2.89 4.43 4.62
CA ALA A 181 -3.92 5.04 5.45
C ALA A 181 -4.23 6.49 5.04
N ILE A 182 -5.51 6.81 4.81
CA ILE A 182 -5.96 8.21 4.67
C ILE A 182 -6.70 8.62 5.92
N ASN A 183 -6.15 9.60 6.64
CA ASN A 183 -6.76 10.14 7.85
C ASN A 183 -7.62 11.35 7.53
N GLU A 184 -8.78 11.45 8.20
CA GLU A 184 -9.77 12.52 8.01
C GLU A 184 -10.29 12.64 6.57
N LEU A 185 -10.66 11.50 5.96
CA LEU A 185 -11.12 11.40 4.57
C LEU A 185 -12.08 12.52 4.09
N PRO A 186 -13.07 13.00 4.87
CA PRO A 186 -13.95 14.11 4.48
C PRO A 186 -13.24 15.40 4.08
N ASP A 187 -12.04 15.66 4.62
CA ASP A 187 -11.26 16.86 4.32
C ASP A 187 -10.63 16.82 2.92
N LEU A 188 -10.51 15.64 2.33
CA LEU A 188 -9.99 15.45 0.98
C LEU A 188 -10.99 16.00 -0.05
N ALA A 189 -10.50 16.70 -1.07
CA ALA A 189 -11.37 17.25 -2.10
C ALA A 189 -12.19 16.14 -2.80
N PRO A 190 -13.49 16.32 -3.09
CA PRO A 190 -14.36 15.28 -3.65
C PRO A 190 -13.81 14.61 -4.92
N ARG A 191 -13.21 15.40 -5.81
CA ARG A 191 -12.56 14.89 -7.05
C ARG A 191 -11.46 13.86 -6.78
N ILE A 192 -10.77 13.97 -5.65
CA ILE A 192 -9.70 13.05 -5.26
C ILE A 192 -10.31 11.80 -4.66
N GLN A 193 -11.32 11.93 -3.81
CA GLN A 193 -12.08 10.79 -3.30
C GLN A 193 -12.66 9.94 -4.44
N VAL A 194 -13.19 10.59 -5.48
CA VAL A 194 -13.65 9.90 -6.69
C VAL A 194 -12.50 9.16 -7.39
N GLY A 195 -11.33 9.79 -7.51
CA GLY A 195 -10.15 9.15 -8.10
C GLY A 195 -9.64 7.93 -7.32
N LEU A 196 -9.90 7.85 -6.01
CA LEU A 196 -9.55 6.69 -5.19
C LEU A 196 -10.46 5.47 -5.47
N PHE A 197 -11.67 5.65 -6.00
CA PHE A 197 -12.56 4.52 -6.31
C PHE A 197 -11.93 3.54 -7.29
N ASN A 198 -11.25 4.03 -8.33
CA ASN A 198 -10.57 3.16 -9.29
C ASN A 198 -9.56 2.23 -8.60
N ILE A 199 -8.84 2.72 -7.59
CA ILE A 199 -7.86 1.93 -6.84
C ILE A 199 -8.57 0.90 -5.95
N LEU A 200 -9.72 1.26 -5.37
CA LEU A 200 -10.50 0.35 -4.52
C LEU A 200 -11.20 -0.75 -5.33
N GLU A 201 -11.72 -0.42 -6.52
CA GLU A 201 -12.49 -1.34 -7.37
C GLU A 201 -11.59 -2.19 -8.26
N GLU A 202 -10.74 -1.54 -9.06
CA GLU A 202 -9.94 -2.20 -10.10
C GLU A 202 -8.54 -2.57 -9.62
N ARG A 203 -8.12 -2.05 -8.45
CA ARG A 203 -6.74 -2.17 -7.93
C ARG A 203 -5.69 -1.71 -8.92
N ASP A 204 -6.06 -0.85 -9.86
CA ASP A 204 -5.15 -0.28 -10.82
C ASP A 204 -5.05 1.24 -10.68
N LEU A 205 -3.87 1.74 -11.05
CA LEU A 205 -3.56 3.15 -11.05
C LEU A 205 -3.36 3.61 -12.49
N GLN A 206 -4.10 4.63 -12.89
CA GLN A 206 -3.95 5.31 -14.17
C GLN A 206 -3.32 6.69 -13.97
N ILE A 207 -2.16 6.91 -14.58
CA ILE A 207 -1.50 8.22 -14.61
C ILE A 207 -2.06 9.04 -15.78
N ARG A 208 -2.34 10.33 -15.53
CA ARG A 208 -2.82 11.25 -16.57
C ARG A 208 -1.83 11.29 -17.74
N GLY A 209 -2.36 11.22 -18.96
CA GLY A 209 -1.55 11.24 -20.19
C GLY A 209 -1.01 9.88 -20.62
N PHE A 210 -1.23 8.81 -19.84
CA PHE A 210 -0.80 7.45 -20.18
C PHE A 210 -1.96 6.45 -20.18
N PRO A 211 -2.02 5.52 -21.16
CA PRO A 211 -2.91 4.38 -21.13
C PRO A 211 -2.32 3.21 -20.29
N VAL A 212 -1.46 3.51 -19.31
CA VAL A 212 -0.81 2.50 -18.48
C VAL A 212 -1.62 2.32 -17.20
N ARG A 213 -1.98 1.07 -16.90
CA ARG A 213 -2.63 0.64 -15.67
C ARG A 213 -1.63 -0.15 -14.85
N ILE A 214 -1.34 0.32 -13.65
CA ILE A 214 -0.40 -0.34 -12.75
C ILE A 214 -1.21 -1.08 -11.68
N PRO A 215 -1.19 -2.43 -11.65
CA PRO A 215 -1.94 -3.21 -10.67
C PRO A 215 -1.25 -3.14 -9.30
N LEU A 216 -1.79 -2.33 -8.39
CA LEU A 216 -1.25 -2.14 -7.05
C LEU A 216 -1.81 -3.22 -6.11
N ASP A 217 -0.93 -3.79 -5.30
CA ASP A 217 -1.30 -4.68 -4.21
C ASP A 217 -1.26 -3.91 -2.88
N LEU A 218 -2.42 -3.48 -2.40
CA LEU A 218 -2.53 -2.61 -1.23
C LEU A 218 -3.66 -3.08 -0.30
N LEU A 219 -3.51 -2.77 0.99
CA LEU A 219 -4.66 -2.55 1.87
C LEU A 219 -4.87 -1.05 2.03
N MET A 220 -6.02 -0.55 1.58
CA MET A 220 -6.44 0.82 1.83
C MET A 220 -7.25 0.89 3.11
N VAL A 221 -6.87 1.77 4.02
CA VAL A 221 -7.62 2.01 5.26
C VAL A 221 -7.86 3.49 5.46
N PHE A 222 -9.00 3.82 6.05
CA PHE A 222 -9.45 5.19 6.17
C PHE A 222 -9.82 5.51 7.61
N SER A 223 -9.70 6.77 7.99
CA SER A 223 -10.31 7.29 9.21
C SER A 223 -11.08 8.56 8.92
N ALA A 224 -12.16 8.77 9.67
CA ALA A 224 -12.94 10.00 9.58
C ALA A 224 -13.67 10.30 10.89
N ASN A 225 -13.95 11.57 11.09
CA ASN A 225 -14.91 12.05 12.07
C ASN A 225 -16.33 12.10 11.44
N PRO A 226 -17.34 11.44 12.04
CA PRO A 226 -18.72 11.48 11.55
C PRO A 226 -19.29 12.90 11.36
N GLU A 227 -18.90 13.85 12.21
CA GLU A 227 -19.36 15.24 12.15
C GLU A 227 -18.94 15.95 10.86
N ASP A 228 -17.81 15.55 10.27
CA ASP A 228 -17.28 16.16 9.06
C ASP A 228 -18.04 15.70 7.79
N TYR A 229 -18.69 14.53 7.85
CA TYR A 229 -19.58 14.05 6.78
C TYR A 229 -20.90 14.83 6.75
N THR A 230 -21.49 15.12 7.91
CA THR A 230 -22.78 15.84 7.97
C THR A 230 -22.74 17.24 7.34
N ASN A 231 -21.55 17.85 7.25
CA ASN A 231 -21.37 19.17 6.64
C ASN A 231 -21.08 19.13 5.12
N ARG A 232 -20.70 17.98 4.55
CA ARG A 232 -20.26 17.86 3.14
C ARG A 232 -21.10 16.91 2.28
N GLY A 233 -22.04 16.17 2.88
CA GLY A 233 -22.98 15.30 2.18
C GLY A 233 -23.37 14.11 3.06
N SER A 234 -24.67 13.89 3.22
CA SER A 234 -25.22 12.75 3.95
C SER A 234 -24.84 11.42 3.30
N ILE A 235 -24.43 10.45 4.13
CA ILE A 235 -24.35 9.02 3.77
C ILE A 235 -25.76 8.45 3.61
#